data_AF-A0A532V1G3-F1
#
_entry.id   AF-A0A532V1G3-F1
#
_cell.length_a   1.000
_cell.length_b   1.000
_cell.length_c   1.000
_cell.angle_alpha   90.00
_cell.angle_beta   90.00
_cell.angle_gamma   90.00
#
_symmetry.space_group_name_H-M   'P 1'
#
loop_
_entity.id
_entity.type
_entity.pdbx_description
1 polymer ?
#
loop_
_entity_poly.entity_id
_entity_poly.type
_entity_poly.pdbx_seq_one_letter_code
_entity_poly.pdbx_strand_id
1 'polypeptide(L)'
;MSSQFIVDNQGVGMHPTLTMKVDTSTNKDFSQVDIDNNLTACIISDDNEVGMGTNGSKLFGKVVAVSSEVDGNGIPATCTVQAGGVARFKYNTGAAPSVNQMVEVDGAGKVRQASAAASIPAGGHVCRGQVIAKDTTNETVDVWLG
;
A
#
# COMPACT_ATOMS: atom_id res chain seq x y z
N MET A 1 -12.13 -21.56 27.72
CA MET A 1 -11.14 -20.81 26.92
C MET A 1 -11.33 -19.35 27.25
N SER A 2 -10.33 -18.68 27.82
CA SER A 2 -10.40 -17.24 28.03
C SER A 2 -10.51 -16.55 26.66
N SER A 3 -11.42 -15.59 26.51
CA SER A 3 -11.48 -14.73 25.33
C SER A 3 -10.14 -14.00 25.20
N GLN A 4 -9.26 -14.53 24.36
CA GLN A 4 -8.01 -13.87 24.02
C GLN A 4 -8.39 -12.53 23.37
N PHE A 5 -7.79 -11.44 23.84
CA PHE A 5 -7.95 -10.15 23.18
C PHE A 5 -7.41 -10.29 21.75
N ILE A 6 -8.31 -10.27 20.76
CA ILE A 6 -7.92 -10.16 19.36
C ILE A 6 -7.43 -8.73 19.16
N VAL A 7 -6.14 -8.56 18.96
CA VAL A 7 -5.54 -7.26 18.66
C VAL A 7 -5.63 -7.05 17.15
N ASP A 8 -6.46 -6.09 16.73
CA ASP A 8 -6.55 -5.63 15.35
C ASP A 8 -6.08 -4.17 15.29
N ASN A 9 -5.00 -3.92 14.55
CA ASN A 9 -4.40 -2.59 14.43
C ASN A 9 -4.77 -1.90 13.10
N GLN A 10 -5.67 -2.46 12.29
CA GLN A 10 -6.02 -1.84 11.02
C GLN A 10 -6.61 -0.43 11.23
N GLY A 11 -5.96 0.57 10.62
CA GLY A 11 -6.38 1.98 10.70
C GLY A 11 -5.92 2.73 11.96
N VAL A 12 -5.17 2.09 12.85
CA VAL A 12 -4.62 2.78 14.04
C VAL A 12 -3.65 3.87 13.60
N GLY A 13 -3.92 5.12 13.99
CA GLY A 13 -3.09 6.26 13.60
C GLY A 13 -3.20 6.64 12.12
N MET A 14 -4.34 6.35 11.47
CA MET A 14 -4.58 6.58 10.02
C MET A 14 -4.28 8.01 9.53
N HIS A 15 -4.23 9.01 10.41
CA HIS A 15 -3.84 10.36 10.02
C HIS A 15 -2.30 10.48 9.86
N PRO A 16 -1.82 11.10 8.77
CA PRO A 16 -2.58 11.90 7.80
C PRO A 16 -3.21 11.07 6.67
N THR A 17 -4.40 11.51 6.24
CA THR A 17 -5.02 11.13 4.97
C THR A 17 -4.82 12.25 3.95
N LEU A 18 -4.33 11.93 2.76
CA LEU A 18 -3.97 12.88 1.72
C LEU A 18 -4.85 12.67 0.48
N THR A 19 -5.38 13.73 -0.08
CA THR A 19 -6.04 13.68 -1.41
C THR A 19 -4.98 13.86 -2.48
N MET A 20 -4.89 12.89 -3.39
CA MET A 20 -3.86 12.81 -4.43
C MET A 20 -4.52 12.60 -5.80
N LYS A 21 -3.88 13.03 -6.88
CA LYS A 21 -4.26 12.64 -8.24
C LYS A 21 -3.97 11.15 -8.45
N VAL A 22 -4.71 10.51 -9.35
CA VAL A 22 -4.46 9.12 -9.74
C VAL A 22 -3.62 9.09 -11.01
N ASP A 23 -2.60 8.25 -11.03
CA ASP A 23 -1.81 7.94 -12.22
C ASP A 23 -2.72 7.32 -13.29
N THR A 24 -2.81 7.97 -14.44
CA THR A 24 -3.66 7.54 -15.57
C THR A 24 -2.92 6.64 -16.56
N SER A 25 -1.65 6.32 -16.28
CA SER A 25 -0.87 5.37 -17.08
C SER A 25 -1.49 3.98 -17.00
N THR A 26 -1.39 3.22 -18.08
CA THR A 26 -1.97 1.88 -18.18
C THR A 26 -1.55 0.98 -17.01
N ASN A 27 -2.53 0.43 -16.28
CA ASN A 27 -2.35 -0.49 -15.16
C ASN A 27 -1.54 0.12 -13.99
N LYS A 28 -1.74 1.40 -13.73
CA LYS A 28 -1.19 2.11 -12.56
C LYS A 28 -2.26 2.82 -11.75
N ASP A 29 -3.46 2.97 -12.30
CA ASP A 29 -4.60 3.59 -11.68
C ASP A 29 -5.21 2.76 -10.55
N PHE A 30 -6.23 3.31 -9.90
CA PHE A 30 -7.05 2.62 -8.91
C PHE A 30 -8.51 2.73 -9.31
N SER A 31 -9.20 1.60 -9.33
CA SER A 31 -10.65 1.53 -9.48
C SER A 31 -11.35 1.24 -8.15
N GLN A 32 -12.67 1.39 -8.11
CA GLN A 32 -13.46 0.93 -6.97
C GLN A 32 -13.29 -0.59 -6.74
N VAL A 33 -13.16 -1.37 -7.82
CA VAL A 33 -12.95 -2.82 -7.76
C VAL A 33 -11.63 -3.16 -7.08
N ASP A 34 -10.58 -2.36 -7.30
CA ASP A 34 -9.30 -2.55 -6.63
C ASP A 34 -9.40 -2.30 -5.12
N ILE A 35 -10.14 -1.27 -4.71
CA ILE A 35 -10.40 -1.00 -3.29
C ILE A 35 -11.18 -2.15 -2.66
N ASP A 36 -12.24 -2.62 -3.30
CA ASP A 36 -13.08 -3.72 -2.81
C ASP A 36 -12.29 -5.02 -2.67
N ASN A 37 -11.31 -5.24 -3.56
CA ASN A 37 -10.37 -6.37 -3.50
C ASN A 37 -9.14 -6.12 -2.59
N ASN A 38 -9.06 -4.95 -1.95
CA ASN A 38 -7.95 -4.52 -1.10
C ASN A 38 -6.58 -4.50 -1.83
N LEU A 39 -6.59 -4.20 -3.14
CA LEU A 39 -5.43 -3.97 -4.01
C LEU A 39 -5.04 -2.48 -3.97
N THR A 40 -4.68 -2.01 -2.78
CA THR A 40 -4.63 -0.58 -2.45
C THR A 40 -3.22 -0.05 -2.16
N ALA A 41 -2.17 -0.84 -2.35
CA ALA A 41 -0.80 -0.37 -2.15
C ALA A 41 -0.43 0.64 -3.25
N CYS A 42 0.03 1.82 -2.84
CA CYS A 42 0.36 2.90 -3.77
C CYS A 42 1.76 3.46 -3.55
N ILE A 43 2.28 4.11 -4.59
CA ILE A 43 3.51 4.89 -4.60
C ILE A 43 3.20 6.36 -4.93
N ILE A 44 4.16 7.25 -4.75
CA ILE A 44 4.15 8.54 -5.45
C ILE A 44 4.62 8.29 -6.89
N SER A 45 3.75 8.47 -7.88
CA SER A 45 4.07 8.27 -9.30
C SER A 45 4.66 9.52 -9.94
N ASP A 46 4.12 10.69 -9.58
CA ASP A 46 4.55 12.01 -10.04
C ASP A 46 4.11 13.11 -9.02
N ASP A 47 4.25 14.37 -9.38
CA ASP A 47 3.90 15.54 -8.58
C ASP A 47 2.45 15.52 -8.07
N ASN A 48 2.30 15.25 -6.77
CA ASN A 48 1.01 15.05 -6.08
C ASN A 48 0.11 13.99 -6.75
N GLU A 49 0.74 12.96 -7.32
CA GLU A 49 0.09 11.85 -7.99
C GLU A 49 0.49 10.52 -7.35
N VAL A 50 -0.45 9.57 -7.32
CA VAL A 50 -0.21 8.22 -6.84
C VAL A 50 -0.72 7.17 -7.82
N GLY A 51 0.01 6.06 -7.88
CA GLY A 51 -0.34 4.89 -8.66
C GLY A 51 0.12 3.60 -8.00
N MET A 52 -0.23 2.46 -8.57
CA MET A 52 0.21 1.13 -8.12
C MET A 52 1.73 0.94 -8.27
N GLY A 53 2.38 1.74 -9.12
CA GLY A 53 3.83 1.67 -9.35
C GLY A 53 4.27 0.38 -10.05
N THR A 54 5.56 0.09 -10.00
CA THR A 54 6.13 -1.14 -10.55
C THR A 54 6.68 -2.03 -9.45
N ASN A 55 6.87 -3.31 -9.76
CA ASN A 55 7.40 -4.28 -8.81
C ASN A 55 8.74 -3.82 -8.21
N GLY A 56 8.81 -3.71 -6.88
CA GLY A 56 9.99 -3.19 -6.17
C GLY A 56 9.98 -1.67 -5.93
N SER A 57 8.92 -0.97 -6.32
CA SER A 57 8.81 0.47 -6.03
C SER A 57 8.55 0.72 -4.54
N LYS A 58 8.96 1.90 -4.08
CA LYS A 58 8.83 2.29 -2.68
C LYS A 58 7.36 2.49 -2.31
N LEU A 59 6.89 1.76 -1.30
CA LEU A 59 5.55 1.96 -0.74
C LEU A 59 5.39 3.40 -0.23
N PHE A 60 4.35 4.09 -0.70
CA PHE A 60 3.92 5.34 -0.12
C PHE A 60 2.81 5.11 0.89
N GLY A 61 1.75 4.37 0.58
CA GLY A 61 0.66 4.22 1.53
C GLY A 61 -0.46 3.32 1.01
N LYS A 62 -1.63 3.49 1.62
CA LYS A 62 -2.84 2.77 1.26
C LYS A 62 -3.88 3.71 0.66
N VAL A 63 -4.36 3.41 -0.54
CA VAL A 63 -5.57 4.04 -1.08
C VAL A 63 -6.78 3.52 -0.31
N VAL A 64 -7.58 4.43 0.26
CA VAL A 64 -8.77 4.09 1.06
C VAL A 64 -10.08 4.49 0.39
N ALA A 65 -10.04 5.38 -0.60
CA ALA A 65 -11.18 5.78 -1.40
C ALA A 65 -10.71 6.37 -2.74
N VAL A 66 -11.53 6.24 -3.78
CA VAL A 66 -11.39 6.92 -5.07
C VAL A 66 -12.57 7.85 -5.30
N SER A 67 -12.38 8.90 -6.10
CA SER A 67 -13.46 9.81 -6.47
C SER A 67 -14.47 9.18 -7.42
N SER A 68 -15.72 9.63 -7.34
CA SER A 68 -16.74 9.32 -8.35
C SER A 68 -16.53 10.08 -9.67
N GLU A 69 -15.79 11.19 -9.62
CA GLU A 69 -15.33 11.90 -10.81
C GLU A 69 -14.26 11.08 -11.51
N VAL A 70 -14.40 10.90 -12.82
CA VAL A 70 -13.50 10.12 -13.67
C VAL A 70 -13.03 10.95 -14.87
N ASP A 71 -11.86 10.59 -15.40
CA ASP A 71 -11.33 11.14 -16.64
C ASP A 71 -12.01 10.56 -17.89
N GLY A 72 -11.53 10.94 -19.08
CA GLY A 72 -12.07 10.46 -20.36
C GLY A 72 -11.90 8.96 -20.61
N ASN A 73 -11.09 8.27 -19.80
CA ASN A 73 -10.86 6.82 -19.86
C ASN A 73 -11.61 6.06 -18.76
N GLY A 74 -12.38 6.76 -17.91
CA GLY A 74 -13.08 6.17 -16.77
C GLY A 74 -12.21 5.95 -15.53
N ILE A 75 -11.01 6.53 -15.48
CA ILE A 75 -10.10 6.47 -14.33
C ILE A 75 -10.50 7.54 -13.32
N PRO A 76 -10.64 7.22 -12.02
CA PRO A 76 -10.94 8.23 -11.00
C PRO A 76 -9.96 9.39 -11.00
N ALA A 77 -10.46 10.63 -10.98
CA ALA A 77 -9.62 11.83 -11.03
C ALA A 77 -8.71 11.97 -9.78
N THR A 78 -9.20 11.56 -8.62
CA THR A 78 -8.46 11.65 -7.35
C THR A 78 -8.71 10.43 -6.46
N CYS A 79 -7.82 10.24 -5.49
CA CYS A 79 -7.99 9.24 -4.44
C CYS A 79 -7.55 9.77 -3.08
N THR A 80 -8.03 9.13 -2.02
CA THR A 80 -7.63 9.39 -0.63
C THR A 80 -6.61 8.33 -0.21
N VAL A 81 -5.45 8.77 0.26
CA VAL A 81 -4.35 7.91 0.70
C VAL A 81 -4.14 8.03 2.20
N GLN A 82 -4.19 6.91 2.91
CA GLN A 82 -3.62 6.77 4.25
C GLN A 82 -2.09 6.71 4.11
N ALA A 83 -1.40 7.76 4.54
CA ALA A 83 0.05 7.85 4.49
C ALA A 83 0.72 7.60 5.85
N GLY A 84 -0.03 7.42 6.93
CA GLY A 84 0.50 7.18 8.27
C GLY A 84 -0.26 6.09 9.03
N GLY A 85 0.34 5.67 10.15
CA GLY A 85 -0.24 4.68 11.04
C GLY A 85 -0.17 3.27 10.48
N VAL A 86 -1.08 2.41 10.92
CA VAL A 86 -1.10 1.00 10.53
C VAL A 86 -2.12 0.79 9.41
N ALA A 87 -1.67 0.20 8.31
CA ALA A 87 -2.52 -0.15 7.17
C ALA A 87 -2.41 -1.65 6.87
N ARG A 88 -3.55 -2.27 6.59
CA ARG A 88 -3.63 -3.67 6.15
C ARG A 88 -3.56 -3.75 4.63
N PHE A 89 -2.63 -4.55 4.12
CA PHE A 89 -2.44 -4.79 2.69
C PHE A 89 -2.56 -6.28 2.36
N LYS A 90 -3.09 -6.60 1.18
CA LYS A 90 -2.83 -7.91 0.56
C LYS A 90 -1.35 -8.04 0.26
N TYR A 91 -0.78 -9.23 0.42
CA TYR A 91 0.59 -9.50 0.01
C TYR A 91 0.69 -10.42 -1.21
N ASN A 92 1.79 -10.29 -1.95
CA ASN A 92 2.17 -11.21 -3.01
C ASN A 92 2.67 -12.53 -2.41
N THR A 93 1.98 -13.64 -2.66
CA THR A 93 2.29 -14.95 -2.05
C THR A 93 3.64 -15.52 -2.50
N GLY A 94 4.11 -15.20 -3.71
CA GLY A 94 5.41 -15.62 -4.22
C GLY A 94 6.61 -14.89 -3.58
N ALA A 95 6.34 -13.78 -2.90
CA ALA A 95 7.34 -12.98 -2.17
C ALA A 95 6.75 -12.49 -0.85
N ALA A 96 6.13 -13.41 -0.10
CA ALA A 96 5.35 -13.06 1.09
C ALA A 96 6.25 -12.51 2.21
N PRO A 97 6.02 -11.28 2.71
CA PRO A 97 6.79 -10.73 3.80
C PRO A 97 6.45 -11.44 5.13
N SER A 98 7.37 -11.33 6.09
CA SER A 98 7.23 -11.82 7.46
C SER A 98 7.25 -10.66 8.46
N VAL A 99 6.80 -10.91 9.69
CA VAL A 99 6.89 -9.93 10.78
C VAL A 99 8.33 -9.42 10.92
N ASN A 100 8.49 -8.13 11.18
CA ASN A 100 9.75 -7.38 11.22
C ASN A 100 10.49 -7.21 9.89
N GLN A 101 9.94 -7.70 8.77
CA GLN A 101 10.49 -7.37 7.46
C GLN A 101 9.90 -6.07 6.93
N MET A 102 10.68 -5.41 6.07
CA MET A 102 10.25 -4.25 5.32
C MET A 102 9.49 -4.68 4.06
N VAL A 103 8.62 -3.80 3.57
CA VAL A 103 7.82 -4.06 2.37
C VAL A 103 8.07 -3.05 1.26
N GLU A 104 7.78 -3.49 0.03
CA GLU A 104 7.71 -2.68 -1.17
C GLU A 104 6.48 -3.08 -1.98
N VAL A 105 6.06 -2.26 -2.96
CA VAL A 105 4.90 -2.60 -3.79
C VAL A 105 5.27 -3.68 -4.80
N ASP A 106 4.31 -4.52 -5.15
CA ASP A 106 4.48 -5.53 -6.20
C ASP A 106 4.09 -5.03 -7.60
N GLY A 107 3.54 -3.81 -7.69
CA GLY A 107 3.05 -3.18 -8.93
C GLY A 107 1.65 -3.63 -9.34
N ALA A 108 0.95 -4.40 -8.51
CA ALA A 108 -0.42 -4.89 -8.72
C ALA A 108 -1.32 -4.59 -7.49
N GLY A 109 -1.04 -3.47 -6.81
CA GLY A 109 -1.80 -3.03 -5.64
C GLY A 109 -1.55 -3.83 -4.36
N LYS A 110 -0.57 -4.76 -4.34
CA LYS A 110 -0.19 -5.52 -3.15
C LYS A 110 1.20 -5.11 -2.66
N VAL A 111 1.55 -5.61 -1.48
CA VAL A 111 2.90 -5.50 -0.94
C VAL A 111 3.65 -6.82 -1.05
N ARG A 112 4.98 -6.76 -1.08
CA ARG A 112 5.86 -7.93 -1.01
C ARG A 112 7.02 -7.69 -0.07
N GLN A 113 7.74 -8.76 0.27
CA GLN A 113 9.02 -8.63 0.97
C GLN A 113 9.95 -7.74 0.15
N ALA A 114 10.48 -6.72 0.82
CA ALA A 114 11.40 -5.82 0.17
C ALA A 114 12.73 -6.49 -0.14
N SER A 115 13.30 -6.11 -1.28
CA SER A 115 14.58 -6.61 -1.74
C SER A 115 15.71 -6.12 -0.83
N ALA A 116 16.70 -6.96 -0.54
CA ALA A 116 17.85 -6.55 0.25
C ALA A 116 18.65 -5.48 -0.51
N ALA A 117 18.86 -4.32 0.10
CA ALA A 117 19.67 -3.27 -0.49
C ALA A 117 21.16 -3.53 -0.22
N ALA A 118 21.95 -3.76 -1.27
CA ALA A 118 23.41 -3.90 -1.17
C ALA A 118 24.11 -2.55 -0.90
N SER A 119 23.48 -1.44 -1.28
CA SER A 119 23.90 -0.07 -1.00
C SER A 119 22.68 0.85 -1.12
N ILE A 120 22.39 1.63 -0.08
CA ILE A 120 21.36 2.67 -0.13
C ILE A 120 22.05 3.94 -0.64
N PRO A 121 21.68 4.47 -1.83
CA PRO A 121 22.23 5.74 -2.32
C PRO A 121 21.99 6.87 -1.30
N ALA A 122 22.88 7.87 -1.30
CA ALA A 122 22.75 9.02 -0.42
C ALA A 122 21.35 9.68 -0.58
N GLY A 123 20.59 9.74 0.50
CA GLY A 123 19.22 10.29 0.54
C GLY A 123 18.08 9.26 0.37
N GLY A 124 18.36 7.97 0.21
CA GLY A 124 17.34 6.95 -0.01
C GLY A 124 16.89 6.19 1.24
N HIS A 125 15.62 5.75 1.24
CA HIS A 125 15.19 4.54 1.93
C HIS A 125 14.56 3.66 0.85
N VAL A 126 15.11 2.46 0.60
CA VAL A 126 14.61 1.56 -0.46
C VAL A 126 13.18 1.10 -0.13
N CYS A 127 12.87 0.98 1.16
CA CYS A 127 11.63 0.39 1.64
C CYS A 127 10.98 1.30 2.68
N ARG A 128 9.66 1.43 2.62
CA ARG A 128 8.85 2.08 3.65
C ARG A 128 7.86 1.06 4.17
N GLY A 129 7.69 1.02 5.48
CA GLY A 129 6.71 0.15 6.11
C GLY A 129 7.32 -1.12 6.68
N GLN A 130 7.02 -1.38 7.95
CA GLN A 130 7.44 -2.60 8.66
C GLN A 130 6.22 -3.47 8.95
N VAL A 131 6.32 -4.77 8.68
CA VAL A 131 5.25 -5.72 9.01
C VAL A 131 5.20 -5.94 10.52
N ILE A 132 4.02 -5.73 11.11
CA ILE A 132 3.76 -5.96 12.53
C ILE A 132 2.83 -7.15 12.78
N ALA A 133 2.05 -7.56 11.78
CA ALA A 133 1.23 -8.77 11.83
C ALA A 133 1.06 -9.38 10.43
N LYS A 134 0.85 -10.70 10.38
CA LYS A 134 0.63 -11.47 9.14
C LYS A 134 -0.51 -12.44 9.33
N ASP A 135 -1.45 -12.43 8.40
CA ASP A 135 -2.53 -13.41 8.29
C ASP A 135 -2.34 -14.21 7.00
N THR A 136 -2.08 -15.50 7.15
CA THR A 136 -1.86 -16.43 6.04
C THR A 136 -3.16 -16.97 5.45
N THR A 137 -4.27 -16.90 6.19
CA THR A 137 -5.58 -17.33 5.72
C THR A 137 -6.15 -16.31 4.76
N ASN A 138 -6.05 -15.03 5.12
CA ASN A 138 -6.56 -13.93 4.30
C ASN A 138 -5.48 -13.32 3.39
N GLU A 139 -4.25 -13.82 3.42
CA GLU A 139 -3.11 -13.31 2.63
C GLU A 139 -2.87 -11.80 2.83
N THR A 140 -2.95 -11.36 4.09
CA THR A 140 -2.76 -9.94 4.46
C THR A 140 -1.63 -9.72 5.45
N VAL A 141 -1.06 -8.52 5.42
CA VAL A 141 -0.13 -8.03 6.44
C VAL A 141 -0.57 -6.66 6.94
N ASP A 142 -0.39 -6.45 8.24
CA ASP A 142 -0.49 -5.13 8.86
C ASP A 142 0.89 -4.49 8.84
N VAL A 143 0.96 -3.30 8.24
CA VAL A 143 2.20 -2.57 8.01
C VAL A 143 2.14 -1.25 8.74
N TRP A 144 3.14 -0.99 9.59
CA TRP A 144 3.35 0.32 10.19
C TRP A 144 3.95 1.27 9.15
N LEU A 145 3.20 2.30 8.76
CA LEU A 145 3.61 3.40 7.86
C LEU A 145 4.19 4.54 8.70
N GLY A 146 5.49 4.43 9.00
CA GLY A 146 6.29 5.46 9.67
C GLY A 146 6.90 6.48 8.72
#